data_AF-A0A3M1G6D6-F1
#
_entry.id   AF-A0A3M1G6D6-F1
#
_cell.length_a   1.000
_cell.length_b   1.000
_cell.length_c   1.000
_cell.angle_alpha   90.00
_cell.angle_beta   90.00
_cell.angle_gamma   90.00
#
_symmetry.space_group_name_H-M   'P 1'
#
loop_
_entity.id
_entity.type
_entity.pdbx_description
1 polymer ?
#
loop_
_entity_poly.entity_id
_entity_poly.type
_entity_poly.pdbx_seq_one_letter_code
_entity_poly.pdbx_strand_id
1 'polypeptide(L)'
;HVIAFAREYEGQWAVVVVGRFFSLLCRPGTIPTGKRFWKDTSIILPENLPLILKDQLTGQTFHLRKKTLSLYEVFKILPQSILVGKMVNQ
;
A
#
# COMPACT_ATOMS: atom_id res chain seq x y z
N HIS A 1 -3.11 -6.58 -11.43
CA HIS A 1 -1.79 -6.97 -10.92
C HIS A 1 -1.64 -6.88 -9.40
N VAL A 2 -2.66 -6.45 -8.65
CA VAL A 2 -2.57 -6.33 -7.18
C VAL A 2 -3.69 -7.09 -6.54
N ILE A 3 -3.42 -7.64 -5.36
CA ILE A 3 -4.43 -8.03 -4.38
C ILE A 3 -4.25 -7.15 -3.15
N ALA A 4 -5.35 -6.64 -2.60
CA ALA A 4 -5.33 -5.84 -1.40
C ALA A 4 -6.53 -6.16 -0.52
N PHE A 5 -6.35 -6.06 0.79
CA PHE A 5 -7.43 -6.13 1.75
C PHE A 5 -7.14 -5.26 2.96
N ALA A 6 -8.19 -4.84 3.65
CA ALA A 6 -8.11 -4.10 4.90
C ALA A 6 -8.68 -4.94 6.04
N ARG A 7 -8.08 -4.82 7.22
CA ARG A 7 -8.54 -5.40 8.49
C ARG A 7 -8.60 -4.29 9.53
N GLU A 8 -9.64 -4.33 10.34
CA GLU A 8 -9.79 -3.48 11.51
C GLU A 8 -9.95 -4.36 12.75
N TYR A 9 -9.27 -3.99 13.83
CA TYR A 9 -9.41 -4.62 15.15
C TYR A 9 -9.09 -3.58 16.23
N GLU A 10 -10.01 -3.35 17.17
CA GLU A 10 -9.84 -2.41 18.30
C GLU A 10 -9.32 -1.00 17.88
N GLY A 11 -9.86 -0.46 16.78
CA GLY A 11 -9.46 0.85 16.23
C GLY A 11 -8.07 0.88 15.59
N GLN A 12 -7.42 -0.28 15.45
CA GLN A 12 -6.22 -0.46 14.65
C GLN A 12 -6.59 -0.97 13.26
N TRP A 13 -5.92 -0.41 12.27
CA TRP A 13 -6.11 -0.76 10.86
C TRP A 13 -4.85 -1.37 10.29
N ALA A 14 -5.02 -2.43 9.51
CA ALA A 14 -3.99 -2.99 8.67
C ALA A 14 -4.50 -3.08 7.23
N VAL A 15 -3.78 -2.47 6.30
CA VAL A 15 -4.02 -2.61 4.85
C VAL A 15 -2.84 -3.38 4.26
N VAL A 16 -3.12 -4.57 3.74
CA VAL A 16 -2.15 -5.41 3.08
C VAL A 16 -2.31 -5.23 1.58
N VAL A 17 -1.20 -4.95 0.89
CA VAL A 17 -1.18 -4.71 -0.55
C VAL A 17 -0.04 -5.52 -1.15
N VAL A 18 -0.35 -6.40 -2.10
CA VAL A 18 0.64 -7.31 -2.70
C VAL A 18 0.50 -7.31 -4.21
N GLY A 19 1.61 -7.07 -4.90
CA GLY A 19 1.72 -7.27 -6.33
C GLY A 19 1.74 -8.75 -6.70
N ARG A 20 1.08 -9.11 -7.79
CA ARG A 20 1.01 -10.49 -8.33
C ARG A 20 1.24 -10.49 -9.83
N PHE A 21 1.61 -11.66 -10.36
CA PHE A 21 1.88 -11.89 -11.78
C PHE A 21 3.04 -11.04 -12.34
N PHE A 22 4.19 -11.03 -11.65
CA PHE A 22 5.36 -10.22 -12.04
C PHE A 22 5.98 -10.63 -13.38
N SER A 23 5.84 -11.88 -13.80
CA SER A 23 6.27 -12.34 -15.13
C SER A 23 5.57 -11.63 -16.29
N LEU A 24 4.37 -11.07 -16.05
CA LEU A 24 3.65 -10.25 -17.04
C LEU A 24 4.06 -8.78 -17.00
N LEU A 25 4.76 -8.35 -15.94
CA LEU A 25 5.14 -6.95 -15.71
C LEU A 25 6.61 -6.67 -15.99
N CYS A 26 7.48 -7.66 -15.79
CA CYS A 26 8.92 -7.47 -15.85
C CYS A 26 9.65 -8.75 -16.28
N ARG A 27 10.90 -8.58 -16.73
CA ARG A 27 11.78 -9.69 -17.08
C ARG A 27 12.32 -10.36 -15.81
N PRO A 28 12.73 -11.64 -15.87
CA PRO A 28 13.44 -12.30 -14.78
C PRO A 28 14.60 -11.45 -14.25
N GLY A 29 14.81 -11.45 -12.93
CA GLY A 29 15.83 -10.64 -12.26
C GLY A 29 15.45 -9.17 -12.05
N THR A 30 14.26 -8.74 -12.50
CA THR A 30 13.74 -7.39 -12.24
C THR A 30 12.69 -7.42 -11.15
N ILE A 31 12.75 -6.47 -10.20
CA ILE A 31 11.69 -6.27 -9.20
C ILE A 31 10.77 -5.15 -9.70
N PRO A 32 9.46 -5.36 -9.84
CA PRO A 32 8.56 -4.36 -10.38
C PRO A 32 8.22 -3.31 -9.31
N THR A 33 9.11 -2.36 -9.06
CA THR A 33 8.92 -1.25 -8.09
C THR A 33 8.84 0.12 -8.77
N GLY A 34 8.14 1.06 -8.14
CA GLY A 34 8.04 2.44 -8.60
C GLY A 34 7.21 2.66 -9.86
N LYS A 35 7.26 3.90 -10.36
CA LYS A 35 6.29 4.45 -11.34
C LYS A 35 6.29 3.73 -12.69
N ARG A 36 7.43 3.17 -13.10
CA ARG A 36 7.54 2.44 -14.38
C ARG A 36 6.54 1.27 -14.47
N PHE A 37 6.34 0.53 -13.38
CA PHE A 37 5.50 -0.67 -13.39
C PHE A 37 4.07 -0.38 -12.93
N TRP A 38 3.90 0.53 -11.96
CA TRP A 38 2.60 0.78 -11.33
C TRP A 38 1.85 2.01 -11.87
N LYS A 39 2.54 2.90 -12.60
CA LYS A 39 1.96 4.07 -13.29
C LYS A 39 1.02 4.88 -12.38
N ASP A 40 -0.25 5.00 -12.74
CA ASP A 40 -1.33 5.68 -12.03
C ASP A 40 -2.20 4.73 -11.20
N THR A 41 -1.83 3.44 -11.13
CA THR A 41 -2.58 2.44 -10.36
C THR A 41 -2.64 2.84 -8.89
N SER A 42 -3.86 2.91 -8.38
CA SER A 42 -4.14 3.32 -7.00
C SER A 42 -5.16 2.38 -6.38
N ILE A 43 -5.11 2.22 -5.06
CA ILE A 43 -6.19 1.57 -4.30
C ILE A 43 -7.05 2.64 -3.64
N ILE A 44 -8.37 2.41 -3.63
CA ILE A 44 -9.31 3.22 -2.86
C ILE A 44 -9.39 2.62 -1.45
N LEU A 45 -9.25 3.47 -0.44
CA LEU A 45 -9.19 3.07 0.96
C LEU A 45 -10.56 3.19 1.63
N PRO A 46 -10.87 2.36 2.65
CA PRO A 46 -12.07 2.51 3.46
C PRO A 46 -12.19 3.91 4.07
N GLU A 47 -13.42 4.41 4.21
CA GLU A 47 -13.67 5.78 4.70
C GLU A 47 -13.16 6.00 6.12
N ASN A 48 -13.29 5.00 7.00
CA ASN A 48 -12.96 5.11 8.43
C ASN A 48 -11.47 4.87 8.74
N LEU A 49 -10.63 4.70 7.71
CA LEU A 49 -9.22 4.39 7.89
C LEU A 49 -8.40 5.64 8.34
N PRO A 50 -7.43 5.49 9.26
CA PRO A 50 -6.56 6.57 9.72
C PRO A 50 -5.83 7.32 8.59
N LEU A 51 -5.67 8.64 8.73
CA LEU A 51 -4.97 9.46 7.72
C LEU A 51 -3.45 9.24 7.71
N ILE A 52 -2.89 8.63 8.76
CA ILE A 52 -1.47 8.33 8.86
C ILE A 52 -1.33 6.80 8.90
N LEU A 53 -0.63 6.26 7.91
CA LEU A 53 -0.31 4.85 7.81
C LEU A 53 1.20 4.67 7.77
N LYS A 54 1.72 3.67 8.49
CA LYS A 54 3.12 3.27 8.44
C LYS A 54 3.26 1.89 7.83
N ASP A 55 4.10 1.76 6.81
CA ASP A 55 4.51 0.48 6.28
C ASP A 55 5.45 -0.22 7.27
N GLN A 56 5.03 -1.38 7.76
CA GLN A 56 5.80 -2.18 8.71
C GLN A 56 7.01 -2.86 8.07
N LEU A 57 7.03 -3.04 6.74
CA LEU A 57 8.14 -3.69 6.04
C LEU A 57 9.29 -2.71 5.75
N THR A 58 8.95 -1.46 5.43
CA THR A 58 9.91 -0.46 4.97
C THR A 58 10.13 0.68 5.96
N GLY A 59 9.26 0.81 6.96
CA GLY A 59 9.26 1.92 7.90
C GLY A 59 8.70 3.24 7.34
N GLN A 60 8.31 3.29 6.06
CA GLN A 60 7.79 4.51 5.42
C GLN A 60 6.44 4.92 6.00
N THR A 61 6.26 6.22 6.21
CA THR A 61 5.00 6.80 6.68
C THR A 61 4.30 7.53 5.55
N PHE A 62 3.01 7.26 5.39
CA PHE A 62 2.13 7.86 4.39
C PHE A 62 1.12 8.77 5.08
N HIS A 63 1.07 10.03 4.65
CA HIS A 63 0.07 11.01 5.07
C HIS A 63 -0.99 11.14 3.98
N LEU A 64 -2.15 10.54 4.20
CA LEU A 64 -3.24 10.49 3.24
C LEU A 64 -3.94 11.85 3.17
N ARG A 65 -3.89 12.47 1.99
CA ARG A 65 -4.69 13.68 1.67
C ARG A 65 -6.05 13.35 1.06
N LYS A 66 -6.16 12.15 0.49
CA LYS A 66 -7.35 11.58 -0.15
C LYS A 66 -7.45 10.13 0.29
N LYS A 67 -8.63 9.52 0.18
CA LYS A 67 -8.84 8.08 0.45
C LYS A 67 -8.34 7.19 -0.69
N THR A 68 -7.20 7.54 -1.27
CA THR A 68 -6.54 6.80 -2.34
C THR A 68 -5.08 6.67 -2.03
N LEU A 69 -4.50 5.52 -2.38
CA LEU A 69 -3.09 5.26 -2.15
C LEU A 69 -2.43 4.84 -3.46
N SER A 70 -1.41 5.59 -3.85
CA SER A 70 -0.65 5.34 -5.07
C SER A 70 0.24 4.12 -4.92
N LEU A 71 0.09 3.13 -5.80
CA LEU A 71 0.90 1.92 -5.72
C LEU A 71 2.36 2.15 -6.11
N TYR A 72 2.67 3.16 -6.93
CA TYR A 72 4.08 3.43 -7.20
C TYR A 72 4.81 3.99 -5.98
N GLU A 73 4.09 4.65 -5.08
CA GLU A 73 4.66 5.19 -3.83
C GLU A 73 4.79 4.09 -2.78
N VAL A 74 3.74 3.28 -2.61
CA VAL A 74 3.75 2.13 -1.71
C VAL A 74 4.81 1.12 -2.12
N PHE A 75 4.87 0.77 -3.41
CA PHE A 75 5.83 -0.17 -3.95
C PHE A 75 7.12 0.51 -4.42
N LYS A 76 7.57 1.53 -3.69
CA LYS A 76 8.84 2.20 -3.97
C LYS A 76 10.05 1.30 -3.69
N ILE A 77 9.95 0.43 -2.69
CA ILE A 77 11.05 -0.46 -2.26
C ILE A 77 10.72 -1.93 -2.52
N LEU A 78 9.53 -2.39 -2.14
CA LEU A 78 9.07 -3.78 -2.32
C LEU A 78 7.72 -3.80 -3.05
N PRO A 79 7.43 -4.77 -3.92
CA PRO A 79 6.11 -4.93 -4.54
C PRO A 79 5.08 -5.56 -3.59
N GLN A 80 5.23 -5.33 -2.28
CA GLN A 80 4.32 -5.70 -1.21
C GLN A 80 4.47 -4.71 -0.05
N SER A 81 3.39 -4.49 0.71
CA SER A 81 3.38 -3.58 1.85
C SER A 81 2.34 -4.00 2.90
N ILE A 82 2.64 -3.71 4.17
CA ILE A 82 1.71 -3.87 5.30
C ILE A 82 1.60 -2.52 6.00
N LEU A 83 0.52 -1.81 5.69
CA LEU A 83 0.30 -0.46 6.17
C LEU A 83 -0.55 -0.50 7.43
N VAL A 84 -0.01 -0.02 8.54
CA VAL A 84 -0.69 0.00 9.83
C VAL A 84 -0.94 1.42 10.28
N GLY A 85 -2.15 1.68 10.77
CA GLY A 85 -2.53 2.94 11.40
C GLY A 85 -3.40 2.69 12.62
N LYS A 86 -3.45 3.68 13.51
CA LYS A 86 -4.35 3.66 14.67
C LYS A 86 -5.24 4.89 14.61
N MET A 87 -6.54 4.71 14.87
CA MET A 87 -7.43 5.82 15.09
C MET A 87 -7.03 6.53 16.38
N VAL A 88 -6.77 7.83 16.29
CA VAL A 88 -6.59 8.67 17.48
C VAL A 88 -7.98 9.11 17.90
N ASN A 89 -8.48 8.57 19.01
CA ASN A 89 -9.69 9.09 19.63
C ASN A 89 -9.39 10.52 20.05
N GLN A 90 -10.15 11.48 19.50
CA GLN A 90 -10.19 12.85 20.01
C GLN A 90 -11.08 12.90 21.23
#